data_AF-A0A673FV82-F1
#
_entry.id   AF-A0A673FV82-F1
#
_cell.length_a   1.000
_cell.length_b   1.000
_cell.length_c   1.000
_cell.angle_alpha   90.00
_cell.angle_beta   90.00
_cell.angle_gamma   90.00
#
_symmetry.space_group_name_H-M   'P 1'
#
loop_
_entity.id
_entity.type
_entity.pdbx_description
1 polymer ?
#
loop_
_entity_poly.entity_id
_entity_poly.type
_entity_poly.pdbx_seq_one_letter_code
_entity_poly.pdbx_strand_id
1 'polypeptide(L)'
;MKNLLPKLWIFIAPAVFLPSLNAAEYEYQYTWKPETWVHSYGKSPQCMEIPEDLRLCFNVGYQQMLLPNLLEHETIAEVKQQAGSWVPLVHKACHPGTQVFLCSLFAPVCLERPIYPCRWLCEAVRDSCTPIMQAFGFPWPEMLNCDKFPLGDVCISMNTTSSDDTDKSPGLRFCLLFYLLFWLHIVAVRLFKNVKNKSKNRVCLKFRLFMNYGLIRLIVCLDTFMMHYKQINKGY
;
A
#
# COMPACT_ATOMS: atom_id res chain seq x y z
N MET A 1 77.42 0.74 44.73
CA MET A 1 77.24 -0.48 43.90
C MET A 1 76.81 -0.04 42.51
N LYS A 2 77.23 -0.82 41.51
CA LYS A 2 77.22 -0.57 40.06
C LYS A 2 75.86 -0.16 39.49
N ASN A 3 75.92 0.80 38.55
CA ASN A 3 75.20 0.95 37.28
C ASN A 3 73.69 0.61 37.19
N LEU A 4 72.88 1.53 36.63
CA LEU A 4 72.45 1.52 35.20
C LEU A 4 71.44 2.66 34.95
N LEU A 5 71.68 3.49 33.93
CA LEU A 5 70.67 4.34 33.29
C LEU A 5 69.63 3.47 32.55
N PRO A 6 68.44 4.01 32.20
CA PRO A 6 68.31 4.57 30.85
C PRO A 6 67.45 5.84 30.75
N LYS A 7 67.97 6.78 29.96
CA LYS A 7 67.33 7.49 28.84
C LYS A 7 65.93 8.12 29.09
N LEU A 8 65.87 9.45 29.00
CA LEU A 8 65.31 10.09 27.80
C LEU A 8 65.72 11.57 27.75
N TRP A 9 66.62 11.91 26.84
CA TRP A 9 66.83 13.27 26.36
C TRP A 9 65.99 13.41 25.09
N ILE A 10 64.94 14.23 25.08
CA ILE A 10 64.39 14.77 23.84
C ILE A 10 64.11 16.26 24.00
N PHE A 11 65.01 16.99 23.35
CA PHE A 11 65.03 18.33 22.78
C PHE A 11 63.72 19.13 22.68
N ILE A 12 63.90 20.40 23.04
CA ILE A 12 63.08 21.58 22.76
C ILE A 12 62.78 21.67 21.25
N ALA A 13 61.50 21.91 20.90
CA ALA A 13 61.11 22.46 19.60
C ALA A 13 60.45 23.84 19.83
N PRO A 14 60.72 24.85 18.98
CA PRO A 14 60.38 26.24 19.26
C PRO A 14 58.91 26.54 18.95
N ALA A 15 58.30 27.38 19.79
CA ALA A 15 57.04 28.05 19.50
C ALA A 15 57.22 28.98 18.29
N VAL A 16 56.74 28.56 17.13
CA VAL A 16 56.56 29.45 15.99
C VAL A 16 55.22 30.15 16.18
N PHE A 17 55.29 31.43 16.52
CA PHE A 17 54.21 32.39 16.38
C PHE A 17 53.82 32.48 14.91
N LEU A 18 52.63 32.02 14.56
CA LEU A 18 51.97 32.39 13.31
C LEU A 18 51.12 33.65 13.56
N PRO A 19 51.26 34.71 12.74
CA PRO A 19 50.46 35.91 12.88
C PRO A 19 49.01 35.62 12.48
N SER A 20 48.08 36.04 13.34
CA SER A 20 46.65 36.06 13.10
C SER A 20 46.34 36.95 11.89
N LEU A 21 46.03 36.33 10.76
CA LEU A 21 45.37 37.00 9.65
C LEU A 21 43.91 37.24 10.04
N ASN A 22 43.54 38.52 10.13
CA ASN A 22 42.16 38.97 10.21
C ASN A 22 41.42 38.49 8.96
N ALA A 23 40.59 37.45 9.10
CA ALA A 23 39.59 37.12 8.10
C ALA A 23 38.37 38.01 8.39
N ALA A 24 38.06 38.92 7.46
CA ALA A 24 36.79 39.63 7.45
C ALA A 24 35.64 38.60 7.44
N GLU A 25 34.74 38.72 8.40
CA GLU A 25 33.50 37.95 8.44
C GLU A 25 32.68 38.27 7.20
N TYR A 26 32.62 37.33 6.26
CA TYR A 26 31.62 37.34 5.21
C TYR A 26 30.43 36.53 5.71
N GLU A 27 29.34 37.23 6.05
CA GLU A 27 28.09 36.61 6.45
C GLU A 27 27.40 36.05 5.21
N TYR A 28 27.60 34.76 4.92
CA TYR A 28 26.84 34.06 3.89
C TYR A 28 25.51 33.60 4.48
N GLN A 29 24.49 34.44 4.32
CA GLN A 29 23.12 34.17 4.71
C GLN A 29 22.53 32.99 3.90
N TYR A 30 22.76 31.76 4.35
CA TYR A 30 21.91 30.63 3.98
C TYR A 30 20.55 30.83 4.60
N THR A 31 19.68 31.45 3.81
CA THR A 31 18.27 31.60 4.10
C THR A 31 17.66 30.19 4.11
N TRP A 32 17.15 29.75 5.26
CA TRP A 32 16.41 28.49 5.39
C TRP A 32 15.24 28.47 4.40
N LYS A 33 15.39 27.75 3.28
CA LYS A 33 14.27 27.35 2.43
C LYS A 33 13.81 25.97 2.91
N PRO A 34 12.52 25.76 3.21
CA PRO A 34 12.03 24.48 3.67
C PRO A 34 12.20 23.45 2.54
N GLU A 35 12.57 22.24 2.92
CA GLU A 35 12.79 21.09 2.05
C GLU A 35 11.54 20.83 1.18
N THR A 36 11.55 21.31 -0.06
CA THR A 36 10.59 20.90 -1.09
C THR A 36 11.38 20.40 -2.29
N TRP A 37 11.56 19.08 -2.34
CA TRP A 37 11.62 18.25 -3.55
C TRP A 37 12.21 18.91 -4.79
N VAL A 38 13.54 19.06 -4.81
CA VAL A 38 14.28 19.25 -6.07
C VAL A 38 14.71 17.86 -6.54
N HIS A 39 13.81 17.15 -7.23
CA HIS A 39 14.20 16.02 -8.07
C HIS A 39 14.24 16.47 -9.53
N SER A 40 15.39 16.19 -10.14
CA SER A 40 15.71 16.17 -11.57
C SER A 40 15.91 17.49 -12.32
N TYR A 41 17.17 17.68 -12.72
CA TYR A 41 17.71 18.55 -13.77
C TYR A 41 16.70 19.34 -14.63
N GLY A 42 16.34 20.54 -14.19
CA GLY A 42 16.18 21.72 -15.07
C GLY A 42 15.01 21.79 -16.05
N LYS A 43 14.06 20.84 -16.06
CA LYS A 43 12.87 20.93 -16.92
C LYS A 43 11.63 21.21 -16.10
N SER A 44 10.96 22.33 -16.37
CA SER A 44 9.69 22.67 -15.72
C SER A 44 8.65 21.60 -16.04
N PRO A 45 7.81 21.17 -15.08
CA PRO A 45 6.71 20.27 -15.37
C PRO A 45 5.83 20.85 -16.48
N GLN A 46 5.52 20.04 -17.48
CA GLN A 46 4.72 20.44 -18.64
C GLN A 46 3.41 19.68 -18.68
N CYS A 47 2.32 20.41 -18.87
CA CYS A 47 1.00 19.83 -19.09
C CYS A 47 0.81 19.51 -20.57
N MET A 48 0.33 18.31 -20.85
CA MET A 48 0.04 17.84 -22.19
C MET A 48 -1.30 17.12 -22.24
N GLU A 49 -1.97 17.18 -23.38
CA GLU A 49 -3.22 16.45 -23.61
C GLU A 49 -2.99 14.93 -23.53
N ILE A 50 -3.93 14.23 -22.91
CA ILE A 50 -3.99 12.77 -22.88
C ILE A 50 -4.44 12.30 -24.26
N PRO A 51 -3.59 11.62 -25.04
CA PRO A 51 -3.97 11.21 -26.38
C PRO A 51 -4.98 10.07 -26.33
N GLU A 52 -5.84 9.97 -27.34
CA GLU A 52 -6.88 8.93 -27.47
C GLU A 52 -6.29 7.50 -27.46
N ASP A 53 -5.04 7.37 -27.90
CA ASP A 53 -4.35 6.09 -27.95
C ASP A 53 -3.64 5.71 -26.64
N LEU A 54 -3.64 6.58 -25.61
CA LEU A 54 -3.29 6.22 -24.23
C LEU A 54 -4.49 5.53 -23.55
N ARG A 55 -4.81 4.33 -24.03
CA ARG A 55 -6.02 3.57 -23.66
C ARG A 55 -6.23 3.36 -22.16
N LEU A 56 -5.17 3.37 -21.37
CA LEU A 56 -5.26 3.20 -19.91
C LEU A 56 -6.03 4.36 -19.25
N CYS A 57 -5.79 5.59 -19.72
CA CYS A 57 -6.19 6.82 -19.03
C CYS A 57 -6.98 7.82 -19.89
N PHE A 58 -7.21 7.50 -21.16
CA PHE A 58 -8.11 8.31 -21.97
C PHE A 58 -9.52 8.34 -21.34
N ASN A 59 -10.09 9.54 -21.22
CA ASN A 59 -11.40 9.80 -20.62
C ASN A 59 -11.56 9.36 -19.15
N VAL A 60 -10.48 9.44 -18.34
CA VAL A 60 -10.48 9.08 -16.90
C VAL A 60 -11.05 10.19 -15.99
N GLY A 61 -11.57 11.29 -16.57
CA GLY A 61 -12.19 12.41 -15.83
C GLY A 61 -11.45 13.75 -15.93
N TYR A 62 -10.31 13.77 -16.62
CA TYR A 62 -9.56 14.99 -16.98
C TYR A 62 -8.89 14.79 -18.35
N GLN A 63 -8.49 15.88 -18.98
CA GLN A 63 -7.97 15.88 -20.36
C GLN A 63 -6.46 16.08 -20.43
N GLN A 64 -5.84 16.71 -19.42
CA GLN A 64 -4.42 17.04 -19.42
C GLN A 64 -3.65 16.33 -18.31
N MET A 65 -2.46 15.84 -18.65
CA MET A 65 -1.54 15.17 -17.74
C MET A 65 -0.21 15.90 -17.61
N LEU A 66 0.49 15.67 -16.50
CA LEU A 66 1.81 16.23 -16.23
C LEU A 66 2.94 15.31 -16.72
N LEU A 67 3.97 15.87 -17.38
CA LEU A 67 5.27 15.23 -17.56
C LEU A 67 6.42 16.06 -16.93
N PRO A 68 7.47 15.42 -16.39
CA PRO A 68 7.59 13.97 -16.19
C PRO A 68 6.55 13.45 -15.19
N ASN A 69 6.08 12.21 -15.39
CA ASN A 69 5.07 11.62 -14.51
C ASN A 69 5.69 11.05 -13.22
N LEU A 70 4.87 10.50 -12.32
CA LEU A 70 5.32 9.94 -11.04
C LEU A 70 6.15 8.65 -11.16
N LEU A 71 6.29 8.14 -12.38
CA LEU A 71 7.14 7.00 -12.74
C LEU A 71 8.34 7.46 -13.60
N GLU A 72 8.63 8.76 -13.62
CA GLU A 72 9.81 9.37 -14.27
C GLU A 72 9.83 9.23 -15.80
N HIS A 73 8.69 9.00 -16.44
CA HIS A 73 8.60 9.07 -17.90
C HIS A 73 8.62 10.53 -18.34
N GLU A 74 9.44 10.86 -19.34
CA GLU A 74 9.57 12.24 -19.83
C GLU A 74 8.78 12.49 -21.11
N THR A 75 8.37 11.43 -21.82
CA THR A 75 7.65 11.53 -23.09
C THR A 75 6.35 10.73 -23.10
N ILE A 76 5.36 11.21 -23.87
CA ILE A 76 4.09 10.49 -24.07
C ILE A 76 4.33 9.11 -24.69
N ALA A 77 5.34 8.97 -25.56
CA ALA A 77 5.66 7.69 -26.19
C ALA A 77 6.05 6.62 -25.17
N GLU A 78 6.90 6.97 -24.20
CA GLU A 78 7.30 6.09 -23.09
C GLU A 78 6.10 5.74 -22.21
N VAL A 79 5.29 6.74 -21.85
CA VAL A 79 4.07 6.53 -21.06
C VAL A 79 3.16 5.53 -21.75
N LYS A 80 2.87 5.70 -23.04
CA LYS A 80 2.02 4.80 -23.82
C LYS A 80 2.57 3.39 -23.86
N GLN A 81 3.87 3.24 -24.11
CA GLN A 81 4.54 1.95 -24.18
C GLN A 81 4.38 1.19 -22.86
N GLN A 82 4.66 1.82 -21.73
CA GLN A 82 4.59 1.16 -20.43
C GLN A 82 3.16 0.99 -19.91
N ALA A 83 2.31 2.01 -20.07
CA ALA A 83 0.90 1.97 -19.66
C ALA A 83 0.11 0.90 -20.43
N GLY A 84 0.46 0.64 -21.69
CA GLY A 84 -0.20 -0.38 -22.52
C GLY A 84 -0.19 -1.78 -21.88
N SER A 85 0.87 -2.14 -21.16
CA SER A 85 0.99 -3.44 -20.47
C SER A 85 0.01 -3.62 -19.32
N TRP A 86 -0.57 -2.53 -18.80
CA TRP A 86 -1.51 -2.55 -17.67
C TRP A 86 -2.98 -2.63 -18.08
N VAL A 87 -3.29 -2.35 -19.35
CA VAL A 87 -4.66 -2.40 -19.89
C VAL A 87 -5.35 -3.76 -19.65
N PRO A 88 -4.68 -4.92 -19.86
CA PRO A 88 -5.30 -6.21 -19.56
C PRO A 88 -5.70 -6.38 -18.08
N LEU A 89 -4.92 -5.85 -17.14
CA LEU A 89 -5.23 -5.95 -15.70
C LEU A 89 -6.46 -5.13 -15.34
N VAL A 90 -6.60 -3.92 -15.91
CA VAL A 90 -7.80 -3.10 -15.76
C VAL A 90 -9.04 -3.82 -16.32
N HIS A 91 -8.93 -4.47 -17.49
CA HIS A 91 -10.02 -5.25 -18.06
C HIS A 91 -10.40 -6.49 -17.23
N LYS A 92 -9.49 -7.03 -16.41
CA LYS A 92 -9.84 -8.10 -15.46
C LYS A 92 -10.66 -7.61 -14.28
N ALA A 93 -10.72 -6.30 -14.05
CA ALA A 93 -11.56 -5.66 -13.04
C ALA A 93 -11.42 -6.28 -11.64
N CYS A 94 -10.18 -6.60 -11.22
CA CYS A 94 -9.89 -7.12 -9.87
C CYS A 94 -10.32 -6.16 -8.76
N HIS A 95 -10.23 -4.85 -9.01
CA HIS A 95 -10.64 -3.81 -8.06
C HIS A 95 -11.23 -2.61 -8.83
N PRO A 96 -12.30 -1.97 -8.33
CA PRO A 96 -12.92 -0.82 -9.01
C PRO A 96 -11.96 0.38 -9.12
N GLY A 97 -11.03 0.50 -8.17
CA GLY A 97 -10.04 1.60 -8.14
C GLY A 97 -8.80 1.38 -9.00
N THR A 98 -8.66 0.26 -9.71
CA THR A 98 -7.41 -0.07 -10.43
C THR A 98 -7.06 0.97 -11.49
N GLN A 99 -8.03 1.43 -12.28
CA GLN A 99 -7.78 2.42 -13.32
C GLN A 99 -7.36 3.77 -12.73
N VAL A 100 -8.08 4.25 -11.72
CA VAL A 100 -7.78 5.52 -11.03
C VAL A 100 -6.38 5.47 -10.41
N PHE A 101 -6.05 4.37 -9.72
CA PHE A 101 -4.73 4.18 -9.13
C PHE A 101 -3.61 4.24 -10.18
N LEU A 102 -3.72 3.48 -11.27
CA LEU A 102 -2.69 3.46 -12.30
C LEU A 102 -2.58 4.81 -13.03
N CYS A 103 -3.69 5.46 -13.34
CA CYS A 103 -3.69 6.76 -14.00
C CYS A 103 -3.14 7.89 -13.13
N SER A 104 -3.30 7.81 -11.81
CA SER A 104 -2.65 8.76 -10.90
C SER A 104 -1.12 8.76 -11.02
N LEU A 105 -0.53 7.65 -11.47
CA LEU A 105 0.91 7.49 -11.65
C LEU A 105 1.37 7.72 -13.09
N PHE A 106 0.68 7.11 -14.06
CA PHE A 106 1.04 7.19 -15.49
C PHE A 106 0.64 8.52 -16.13
N ALA A 107 -0.49 9.09 -15.72
CA ALA A 107 -1.06 10.31 -16.30
C ALA A 107 -1.55 11.25 -15.19
N PRO A 108 -0.70 11.69 -14.24
CA PRO A 108 -1.12 12.53 -13.12
C PRO A 108 -1.79 13.82 -13.63
N VAL A 109 -2.79 14.29 -12.89
CA VAL A 109 -3.52 15.53 -13.22
C VAL A 109 -2.55 16.71 -13.36
N CYS A 110 -2.75 17.52 -14.40
CA CYS A 110 -2.01 18.78 -14.60
C CYS A 110 -2.26 19.76 -13.43
N LEU A 111 -1.33 19.80 -12.48
CA LEU A 111 -1.32 20.70 -11.32
C LEU A 111 0.12 21.19 -11.08
N GLU A 112 0.28 22.29 -10.35
CA GLU A 112 1.62 22.84 -10.00
C GLU A 112 2.46 21.85 -9.18
N ARG A 113 1.80 21.03 -8.35
CA ARG A 113 2.43 19.97 -7.56
C ARG A 113 1.70 18.66 -7.82
N PRO A 114 2.41 17.56 -8.08
CA PRO A 114 1.78 16.28 -8.30
C PRO A 114 1.15 15.77 -7.00
N ILE A 115 -0.02 15.15 -7.13
CA ILE A 115 -0.74 14.52 -6.02
C ILE A 115 -0.61 13.00 -6.17
N TYR A 116 -0.09 12.34 -5.14
CA TYR A 116 0.09 10.88 -5.11
C TYR A 116 -1.23 10.16 -4.79
N PRO A 117 -1.41 8.90 -5.22
CA PRO A 117 -2.50 8.07 -4.71
C PRO A 117 -2.34 7.82 -3.21
N CYS A 118 -3.44 7.69 -2.49
CA CYS A 118 -3.39 7.33 -1.08
C CYS A 118 -2.84 5.89 -0.90
N ARG A 119 -2.07 5.65 0.17
CA ARG A 119 -1.53 4.30 0.46
C ARG A 119 -2.60 3.22 0.52
N TRP A 120 -3.71 3.50 1.18
CA TRP A 120 -4.82 2.54 1.31
C TRP A 120 -5.42 2.14 -0.03
N LEU A 121 -5.44 3.05 -1.02
CA LEU A 121 -5.93 2.76 -2.37
C LEU A 121 -4.96 1.81 -3.08
N CYS A 122 -3.65 2.06 -2.96
CA CYS A 122 -2.63 1.15 -3.47
C CYS A 122 -2.76 -0.25 -2.86
N GLU A 123 -2.85 -0.35 -1.54
CA GLU A 123 -2.94 -1.63 -0.84
C GLU A 123 -4.19 -2.41 -1.25
N ALA A 124 -5.35 -1.74 -1.32
CA ALA A 124 -6.59 -2.37 -1.76
C ALA A 124 -6.52 -2.91 -3.19
N VAL A 125 -5.92 -2.15 -4.12
CA VAL A 125 -5.70 -2.57 -5.51
C VAL A 125 -4.68 -3.72 -5.56
N ARG A 126 -3.54 -3.59 -4.88
CA ARG A 126 -2.50 -4.61 -4.80
C ARG A 126 -3.08 -5.93 -4.32
N ASP A 127 -3.76 -5.93 -3.18
CA ASP A 127 -4.24 -7.16 -2.53
C ASP A 127 -5.30 -7.86 -3.40
N SER A 128 -6.12 -7.08 -4.12
CA SER A 128 -7.15 -7.61 -5.01
C SER A 128 -6.60 -8.10 -6.36
N CYS A 129 -5.57 -7.45 -6.90
CA CYS A 129 -5.03 -7.72 -8.23
C CYS A 129 -3.81 -8.66 -8.24
N THR A 130 -3.06 -8.75 -7.15
CA THR A 130 -1.87 -9.61 -7.04
C THR A 130 -2.15 -11.08 -7.37
N PRO A 131 -3.24 -11.72 -6.90
CA PRO A 131 -3.52 -13.12 -7.26
C PRO A 131 -3.71 -13.33 -8.77
N ILE A 132 -4.30 -12.34 -9.46
CA ILE A 132 -4.45 -12.38 -10.92
C ILE A 132 -3.08 -12.27 -11.58
N MET A 133 -2.26 -11.31 -11.17
CA MET A 133 -0.92 -11.13 -11.75
C MET A 133 -0.04 -12.37 -11.56
N GLN A 134 -0.06 -12.95 -10.35
CA GLN A 134 0.70 -14.16 -10.03
C GLN A 134 0.26 -15.37 -10.84
N ALA A 135 -1.04 -15.50 -11.15
CA ALA A 135 -1.55 -16.56 -12.03
C ALA A 135 -0.96 -16.51 -13.45
N PHE A 136 -0.50 -15.33 -13.89
CA PHE A 136 0.22 -15.13 -15.15
C PHE A 136 1.75 -15.04 -14.99
N GLY A 137 2.28 -15.31 -13.79
CA GLY A 137 3.72 -15.30 -13.52
C GLY A 137 4.31 -13.92 -13.25
N PHE A 138 3.49 -12.90 -12.99
CA PHE A 138 3.96 -11.55 -12.70
C PHE A 138 3.79 -11.21 -11.22
N PRO A 139 4.87 -10.81 -10.50
CA PRO A 139 4.74 -10.28 -9.15
C PRO A 139 4.22 -8.84 -9.18
N TRP A 140 3.76 -8.34 -8.03
CA TRP A 140 3.50 -6.91 -7.86
C TRP A 140 4.82 -6.13 -7.96
N PRO A 141 4.95 -5.14 -8.85
CA PRO A 141 6.24 -4.51 -9.15
C PRO A 141 6.63 -3.47 -8.10
N GLU A 142 7.94 -3.31 -7.89
CA GLU A 142 8.50 -2.37 -6.90
C GLU A 142 8.16 -0.90 -7.21
N MET A 143 7.96 -0.54 -8.48
CA MET A 143 7.52 0.81 -8.86
C MET A 143 6.14 1.17 -8.29
N LEU A 144 5.32 0.16 -7.93
CA LEU A 144 4.01 0.32 -7.32
C LEU A 144 4.00 -0.07 -5.83
N ASN A 145 5.16 -0.09 -5.17
CA ASN A 145 5.24 -0.38 -3.74
C ASN A 145 4.46 0.67 -2.93
N CYS A 146 3.48 0.21 -2.15
CA CYS A 146 2.55 1.09 -1.45
C CYS A 146 3.19 1.92 -0.34
N ASP A 147 4.36 1.52 0.18
CA ASP A 147 5.08 2.28 1.21
C ASP A 147 5.58 3.64 0.70
N LYS A 148 5.69 3.81 -0.63
CA LYS A 148 6.05 5.06 -1.30
C LYS A 148 4.93 6.11 -1.25
N PHE A 149 3.71 5.72 -0.86
CA PHE A 149 2.54 6.57 -0.90
C PHE A 149 2.13 7.09 0.49
N PRO A 150 1.54 8.30 0.57
CA PRO A 150 1.20 8.95 1.83
C PRO A 150 0.03 8.27 2.56
N LEU A 151 0.03 8.39 3.90
CA LEU A 151 -1.04 7.93 4.79
C LEU A 151 -2.06 9.04 5.14
N GLY A 152 -1.64 10.30 5.28
CA GLY A 152 -2.45 11.38 5.86
C GLY A 152 -2.45 12.72 5.14
N ASP A 153 -1.68 12.89 4.07
CA ASP A 153 -1.67 14.10 3.25
C ASP A 153 -2.81 14.10 2.22
N VAL A 154 -3.04 15.24 1.53
CA VAL A 154 -3.95 15.31 0.38
C VAL A 154 -3.48 14.31 -0.68
N CYS A 155 -4.29 13.29 -0.95
CA CYS A 155 -3.97 12.20 -1.87
C CYS A 155 -5.18 11.77 -2.70
N ILE A 156 -4.92 11.15 -3.85
CA ILE A 156 -5.98 10.68 -4.75
C ILE A 156 -6.62 9.42 -4.16
N SER A 157 -7.94 9.49 -4.00
CA SER A 157 -8.81 8.41 -3.52
C SER A 157 -9.84 8.03 -4.58
N MET A 158 -10.44 6.85 -4.43
CA MET A 158 -11.61 6.49 -5.22
C MET A 158 -12.88 6.93 -4.48
N ASN A 159 -13.66 7.83 -5.09
CA ASN A 159 -14.95 8.24 -4.55
C ASN A 159 -16.01 7.20 -4.96
N THR A 160 -16.45 6.35 -4.03
CA THR A 160 -17.53 5.39 -4.27
C THR A 160 -18.87 6.13 -4.28
N THR A 161 -19.21 6.80 -5.38
CA THR A 161 -20.57 7.35 -5.58
C THR A 161 -21.54 6.23 -5.95
N SER A 162 -21.83 5.41 -4.96
CA SER A 162 -23.05 4.61 -4.86
C SER A 162 -23.52 4.77 -3.43
N SER A 163 -24.59 5.53 -3.25
CA SER A 163 -25.37 5.68 -2.03
C SER A 163 -25.46 4.38 -1.21
N ASP A 164 -24.61 4.24 -0.21
CA ASP A 164 -24.89 3.50 1.03
C ASP A 164 -23.83 3.87 2.07
N ASP A 165 -24.21 4.68 3.05
CA ASP A 165 -23.57 4.72 4.37
C ASP A 165 -23.74 3.34 5.02
N THR A 166 -23.01 2.33 4.55
CA THR A 166 -22.57 1.25 5.42
C THR A 166 -21.12 0.92 5.10
N ASP A 167 -20.23 1.37 6.00
CA ASP A 167 -18.96 0.73 6.28
C ASP A 167 -19.13 -0.79 6.29
N LYS A 168 -18.80 -1.41 5.16
CA LYS A 168 -18.55 -2.83 5.04
C LYS A 168 -17.22 -2.99 4.32
N SER A 169 -16.15 -2.67 5.02
CA SER A 169 -14.90 -3.40 4.83
C SER A 169 -15.12 -4.84 5.33
N PRO A 170 -15.26 -5.87 4.46
CA PRO A 170 -15.48 -7.23 4.91
C PRO A 170 -14.16 -7.86 5.41
N GLY A 171 -13.01 -7.21 5.16
CA GLY A 171 -11.69 -7.73 5.51
C GLY A 171 -11.40 -7.74 7.01
N LEU A 172 -11.81 -6.69 7.75
CA LEU A 172 -11.41 -6.55 9.14
C LEU A 172 -12.25 -7.42 10.10
N ARG A 173 -13.55 -7.58 9.81
CA ARG A 173 -14.44 -8.42 10.63
C ARG A 173 -14.18 -9.91 10.43
N PHE A 174 -13.88 -10.35 9.20
CA PHE A 174 -13.49 -11.74 8.96
C PHE A 174 -12.12 -12.06 9.58
N CYS A 175 -11.16 -11.14 9.52
CA CYS A 175 -9.85 -11.35 10.14
C CYS A 175 -9.94 -11.40 11.67
N LEU A 176 -10.72 -10.52 12.32
CA LEU A 176 -10.96 -10.57 13.77
C LEU A 176 -11.75 -11.80 14.22
N LEU A 177 -12.74 -12.26 13.45
CA LEU A 177 -13.45 -13.51 13.72
C LEU A 177 -12.53 -14.72 13.58
N PHE A 178 -11.67 -14.76 12.57
CA PHE A 178 -10.66 -15.83 12.44
C PHE A 178 -9.61 -15.75 13.54
N TYR A 179 -9.12 -14.56 13.91
CA TYR A 179 -8.19 -14.38 15.02
C TYR A 179 -8.80 -14.78 16.36
N LEU A 180 -10.05 -14.40 16.63
CA LEU A 180 -10.79 -14.79 17.85
C LEU A 180 -11.11 -16.29 17.88
N LEU A 181 -11.44 -16.91 16.75
CA LEU A 181 -11.65 -18.36 16.66
C LEU A 181 -10.34 -19.14 16.83
N PHE A 182 -9.22 -18.62 16.33
CA PHE A 182 -7.89 -19.20 16.51
C PHE A 182 -7.36 -18.98 17.94
N TRP A 183 -7.75 -17.88 18.60
CA TRP A 183 -7.43 -17.60 20.01
C TRP A 183 -8.31 -18.34 21.03
N LEU A 184 -9.44 -18.94 20.62
CA LEU A 184 -10.41 -19.57 21.54
C LEU A 184 -10.21 -21.09 21.79
N HIS A 185 -9.01 -21.64 21.56
CA HIS A 185 -8.71 -23.06 21.85
C HIS A 185 -9.57 -24.08 21.07
N ILE A 186 -9.84 -23.85 19.79
CA ILE A 186 -10.43 -24.87 18.90
C ILE A 186 -9.32 -25.83 18.46
N VAL A 187 -9.33 -27.06 18.96
CA VAL A 187 -8.32 -28.08 18.63
C VAL A 187 -8.67 -28.84 17.35
N ALA A 188 -9.97 -28.99 17.06
CA ALA A 188 -10.44 -29.65 15.86
C ALA A 188 -11.85 -29.24 15.46
N VAL A 189 -12.09 -29.19 14.14
CA VAL A 189 -13.42 -29.03 13.54
C VAL A 189 -13.76 -30.28 12.73
N ARG A 190 -14.92 -30.90 12.99
CA ARG A 190 -15.39 -32.06 12.21
C ARG A 190 -16.78 -31.79 11.63
N LEU A 191 -16.87 -31.82 10.30
CA LEU A 191 -18.12 -31.79 9.54
C LEU A 191 -18.81 -33.15 9.64
N PHE A 192 -20.03 -33.20 10.16
CA PHE A 192 -20.65 -34.48 10.53
C PHE A 192 -21.75 -34.96 9.59
N LYS A 193 -22.39 -34.07 8.81
CA LYS A 193 -23.27 -34.41 7.68
C LYS A 193 -23.93 -33.15 7.12
N ASN A 194 -24.24 -33.21 5.83
CA ASN A 194 -25.19 -32.32 5.19
C ASN A 194 -26.60 -32.72 5.68
N VAL A 195 -27.29 -31.83 6.38
CA VAL A 195 -28.62 -32.08 6.94
C VAL A 195 -29.61 -31.25 6.16
N LYS A 196 -30.53 -31.90 5.43
CA LYS A 196 -31.71 -31.23 4.89
C LYS A 196 -32.62 -30.86 6.05
N ASN A 197 -32.80 -29.57 6.28
CA ASN A 197 -33.79 -29.10 7.25
C ASN A 197 -35.19 -29.23 6.63
N LYS A 198 -35.91 -30.28 7.03
CA LYS A 198 -37.22 -30.66 6.48
C LYS A 198 -38.31 -29.60 6.63
N SER A 199 -38.12 -28.61 7.51
CA SER A 199 -39.08 -27.53 7.73
C SER A 199 -38.93 -26.32 6.79
N LYS A 200 -37.79 -26.14 6.12
CA LYS A 200 -37.53 -24.93 5.29
C LYS A 200 -36.76 -25.19 3.98
N ASN A 201 -36.58 -26.45 3.56
CA ASN A 201 -35.87 -26.81 2.34
C ASN A 201 -34.43 -26.26 2.24
N ARG A 202 -33.75 -26.08 3.39
CA ARG A 202 -32.42 -25.47 3.49
C ARG A 202 -31.32 -26.51 3.55
N VAL A 203 -30.20 -26.21 2.92
CA VAL A 203 -28.94 -26.96 3.06
C VAL A 203 -28.25 -26.47 4.33
N CYS A 204 -28.12 -27.34 5.32
CA CYS A 204 -27.46 -27.01 6.57
C CYS A 204 -26.27 -27.93 6.82
N LEU A 205 -25.15 -27.34 7.23
CA LEU A 205 -23.97 -28.07 7.65
C LEU A 205 -23.93 -28.14 9.17
N LYS A 206 -23.77 -29.37 9.68
CA LYS A 206 -23.61 -29.61 11.10
C LYS A 206 -22.14 -29.75 11.45
N PHE A 207 -21.66 -28.86 12.31
CA PHE A 207 -20.29 -28.82 12.79
C PHE A 207 -20.21 -29.28 14.24
N ARG A 208 -19.16 -30.04 14.56
CA ARG A 208 -18.68 -30.21 15.93
C ARG A 208 -17.38 -29.44 16.09
N LEU A 209 -17.35 -28.54 17.06
CA LEU A 209 -16.18 -27.79 17.47
C LEU A 209 -15.70 -28.40 18.78
N PHE A 210 -14.51 -28.99 18.77
CA PHE A 210 -13.88 -29.55 19.96
C PHE A 210 -12.99 -28.47 20.60
N MET A 211 -13.40 -28.00 21.77
CA MET A 211 -12.65 -27.06 22.60
C MET A 211 -11.99 -27.81 23.75
N ASN A 212 -10.92 -27.24 24.31
CA ASN A 212 -10.24 -27.80 25.50
C ASN A 212 -11.17 -28.03 26.71
N TYR A 213 -12.29 -27.30 26.79
CA TYR A 213 -13.23 -27.38 27.92
C TYR A 213 -14.59 -28.01 27.56
N GLY A 214 -14.76 -28.54 26.35
CA GLY A 214 -16.00 -29.21 25.96
C GLY A 214 -16.33 -29.22 24.48
N LEU A 215 -17.44 -29.89 24.13
CA LEU A 215 -17.90 -30.06 22.76
C LEU A 215 -19.04 -29.10 22.43
N ILE A 216 -18.84 -28.23 21.43
CA ILE A 216 -19.89 -27.34 20.92
C ILE A 216 -20.44 -27.91 19.60
N ARG A 217 -21.76 -27.96 19.48
CA ARG A 217 -22.46 -28.38 18.24
C ARG A 217 -23.06 -27.16 17.57
N LEU A 218 -22.57 -26.83 16.38
CA LEU A 218 -23.11 -25.77 15.54
C LEU A 218 -23.93 -26.37 14.39
N ILE A 219 -25.01 -25.70 14.03
CA ILE A 219 -25.73 -25.94 12.77
C ILE A 219 -25.75 -24.61 12.04
N VAL A 220 -25.12 -24.59 10.87
CA VAL A 220 -25.10 -23.43 9.98
C VAL A 220 -25.95 -23.77 8.77
N CYS A 221 -27.00 -23.00 8.54
CA CYS A 221 -27.83 -23.12 7.34
C CYS A 221 -27.48 -21.96 6.41
N LEU A 222 -27.15 -22.26 5.14
CA LEU A 222 -27.07 -21.21 4.13
C LEU A 222 -28.49 -20.88 3.69
N ASP A 223 -29.00 -19.76 4.19
CA ASP A 223 -30.04 -19.02 3.50
C ASP A 223 -29.40 -17.89 2.72
N THR A 224 -29.95 -17.60 1.56
CA THR A 224 -29.37 -16.77 0.51
C THR A 224 -28.85 -15.40 0.95
N PHE A 225 -29.03 -14.90 2.18
CA PHE A 225 -28.35 -13.67 2.62
C PHE A 225 -28.13 -13.46 4.14
N MET A 226 -28.39 -14.41 5.06
CA MET A 226 -28.19 -14.17 6.53
C MET A 226 -27.79 -15.43 7.32
N MET A 227 -26.70 -15.36 8.08
CA MET A 227 -26.23 -16.42 8.99
C MET A 227 -27.05 -16.43 10.29
N HIS A 228 -27.99 -17.35 10.42
CA HIS A 228 -28.63 -17.63 11.72
C HIS A 228 -27.89 -18.75 12.46
N TYR A 229 -27.30 -18.41 13.61
CA TYR A 229 -26.72 -19.36 14.56
C TYR A 229 -27.76 -19.74 15.63
N LYS A 230 -27.83 -21.03 15.97
CA LYS A 230 -28.59 -21.52 17.13
C LYS A 230 -27.70 -22.34 18.04
N GLN A 231 -27.35 -21.77 19.20
CA GLN A 231 -26.67 -22.51 20.27
C GLN A 231 -27.62 -23.55 20.85
N ILE A 232 -27.21 -24.82 20.88
CA ILE A 232 -27.94 -25.85 21.59
C ILE A 232 -27.03 -26.34 22.72
N ASN A 233 -27.12 -25.67 23.88
CA ASN A 233 -26.56 -26.20 25.12
C ASN A 233 -27.51 -27.31 25.61
N LYS A 234 -27.05 -28.55 25.62
CA LYS A 234 -27.59 -29.54 26.55
C LYS A 234 -26.64 -29.57 27.74
N GLY A 235 -27.12 -29.12 28.89
CA GLY A 235 -26.45 -29.38 30.16
C GLY A 235 -26.26 -30.87 30.35
N TYR A 236 -25.21 -31.22 31.09
CA TYR A 236 -24.95 -32.57 31.57
C TYR A 236 -26.16 -33.14 32.32
#